data_AF-A0A9P5XDQ1-F1
#
_entry.id   AF-A0A9P5XDQ1-F1
#
_cell.length_a   1.000
_cell.length_b   1.000
_cell.length_c   1.000
_cell.angle_alpha   90.00
_cell.angle_beta   90.00
_cell.angle_gamma   90.00
#
_symmetry.space_group_name_H-M   'P 1'
#
loop_
_entity.id
_entity.type
_entity.pdbx_description
1 polymer ?
#
loop_
_entity_poly.entity_id
_entity_poly.type
_entity_poly.pdbx_seq_one_letter_code
_entity_poly.pdbx_strand_id
1 'polypeptide(L)'
;MSSYDSHPSNEEKPGWKGYVEWEKYPEKKDAAHNILIRKKFSPIPEFQFVPLPKTNPILIGHRWKEYHQALGIGSIVDYSWEVVQKEKPDLIHVLDFPYNGETTRQQLMMGKLTDNKYHFVRNHGGVPDIDPDVYELEIGGLVKTPAKISLKDLMDPAKFPQVEATVTLQCSGTRRLEQIIQYPGDGDELINAPWGEGAIGTAVYRGVPLKKVLKYACGGVLPECGHLEFIGADTYFKKNNVYNYAVSVPWRKVRQNEEVILAWEMNGKPLPKIHGAPLRLVVTGYIGARSCKWVYRINALQEPSMGPVQSQEYLYYTSQIGKQNAKYSNGFSIQQMPVSSAIITPEDKQVIIHDGKVTLTGWAYSGGGNWVERVEVSPDGGSVWYAVDPDDLTEKHYHAWRLWKIDVPVDAEGWLEFCVRTWDSSNNTEPTFVRSAWNWDLHVTSSCHRIKLYSVNRSRPATAARLLELEAKGVEFDPLTRPLEFSLEPTESYFSAVRKHPREPRN
;
A
#
# COMPACT_ATOMS: atom_id res chain seq x y z
N MET A 1 33.91 7.70 -38.96
CA MET A 1 32.50 7.28 -38.86
C MET A 1 32.33 6.54 -37.55
N SER A 2 31.72 7.02 -36.47
CA SER A 2 31.40 8.35 -35.93
C SER A 2 31.05 8.02 -34.47
N SER A 3 31.81 8.54 -33.51
CA SER A 3 31.67 8.27 -32.08
C SER A 3 30.27 8.65 -31.59
N TYR A 4 29.50 7.67 -31.12
CA TYR A 4 28.37 7.94 -30.23
C TYR A 4 28.92 8.30 -28.86
N ASP A 5 29.29 9.57 -28.70
CA ASP A 5 29.39 10.23 -27.40
C ASP A 5 27.95 10.55 -26.96
N SER A 6 27.21 9.53 -26.52
CA SER A 6 25.91 9.73 -25.88
C SER A 6 26.13 9.84 -24.37
N HIS A 7 26.54 11.02 -23.91
CA HIS A 7 26.22 11.44 -22.55
C HIS A 7 24.68 11.57 -22.47
N PRO A 8 23.99 10.81 -21.59
CA PRO A 8 22.53 10.89 -21.47
C PRO A 8 22.08 12.11 -20.64
N SER A 9 22.72 13.27 -20.85
CA SER A 9 22.40 14.51 -20.14
C SER A 9 21.42 15.43 -20.91
N ASN A 10 20.94 15.01 -22.08
CA ASN A 10 19.92 15.75 -22.83
C ASN A 10 18.57 15.04 -22.67
N GLU A 11 17.53 15.81 -22.34
CA GLU A 11 16.14 15.35 -22.35
C GLU A 11 15.84 14.67 -23.70
N GLU A 12 15.43 13.39 -23.68
CA GLU A 12 15.11 12.67 -24.93
C GLU A 12 13.89 13.24 -25.64
N LYS A 13 12.96 13.78 -24.86
CA LYS A 13 11.76 14.46 -25.31
C LYS A 13 11.71 15.83 -24.63
N PRO A 14 11.63 16.95 -25.38
CA PRO A 14 11.55 18.28 -24.80
C PRO A 14 10.42 18.38 -23.77
N GLY A 15 10.71 18.90 -22.58
CA GLY A 15 9.74 19.05 -21.49
C GLY A 15 9.49 17.76 -20.70
N TRP A 16 10.28 16.70 -20.91
CA TRP A 16 10.21 15.43 -20.17
C TRP A 16 11.53 15.17 -19.44
N LYS A 17 11.74 15.78 -18.28
CA LYS A 17 12.94 15.60 -17.48
C LYS A 17 12.89 14.30 -16.71
N GLY A 18 14.00 13.56 -16.72
CA GLY A 18 14.11 12.25 -16.08
C GLY A 18 13.42 11.12 -16.82
N TYR A 19 12.78 11.41 -17.96
CA TYR A 19 12.23 10.41 -18.85
C TYR A 19 13.33 9.81 -19.71
N VAL A 20 13.25 8.49 -19.87
CA VAL A 20 13.99 7.75 -20.87
C VAL A 20 13.06 6.72 -21.51
N GLU A 21 12.98 6.71 -22.84
CA GLU A 21 12.30 5.68 -23.61
C GLU A 21 13.20 4.43 -23.68
N TRP A 22 12.87 3.42 -22.89
CA TRP A 22 13.57 2.13 -22.94
C TRP A 22 12.89 1.18 -23.91
N GLU A 23 11.56 1.20 -23.97
CA GLU A 23 10.79 0.14 -24.61
C GLU A 23 10.75 0.22 -26.14
N LYS A 24 11.02 1.39 -26.75
CA LYS A 24 11.16 1.52 -28.22
C LYS A 24 12.58 1.21 -28.75
N TYR A 25 13.58 1.17 -27.88
CA TYR A 25 15.00 1.11 -28.27
C TYR A 25 15.72 -0.09 -27.63
N PRO A 26 15.55 -1.32 -28.17
CA PRO A 26 16.17 -2.53 -27.64
C PRO A 26 17.70 -2.42 -27.50
N GLU A 27 18.38 -1.79 -28.46
CA GLU A 27 19.82 -1.55 -28.44
C GLU A 27 20.27 -0.71 -27.24
N LYS A 28 19.40 0.19 -26.76
CA LYS A 28 19.65 1.00 -25.58
C LYS A 28 19.53 0.16 -24.30
N LYS A 29 18.55 -0.74 -24.25
CA LYS A 29 18.39 -1.71 -23.15
C LYS A 29 19.59 -2.65 -23.09
N ASP A 30 20.08 -3.12 -24.23
CA ASP A 30 21.26 -3.98 -24.32
C ASP A 30 22.53 -3.25 -23.86
N ALA A 31 22.72 -1.99 -24.28
CA ALA A 31 23.83 -1.17 -23.81
C ALA A 31 23.77 -0.96 -22.29
N ALA A 32 22.59 -0.63 -21.74
CA ALA A 32 22.39 -0.49 -20.31
C ALA A 32 22.65 -1.79 -19.55
N HIS A 33 22.15 -2.93 -20.04
CA HIS A 33 22.42 -4.25 -19.46
C HIS A 33 23.92 -4.54 -19.37
N ASN A 34 24.66 -4.29 -20.46
CA ASN A 34 26.11 -4.46 -20.51
C ASN A 34 26.86 -3.59 -19.50
N ILE A 35 26.38 -2.37 -19.23
CA ILE A 35 26.94 -1.50 -18.19
C ILE A 35 26.66 -2.09 -16.80
N LEU A 36 25.42 -2.52 -16.56
CA LEU A 36 24.99 -3.02 -15.24
C LEU A 36 25.72 -4.32 -14.87
N ILE A 37 25.85 -5.31 -15.76
CA ILE A 37 26.50 -6.59 -15.43
C ILE A 37 27.99 -6.49 -15.12
N ARG A 38 28.66 -5.39 -15.52
CA ARG A 38 30.09 -5.15 -15.27
C ARG A 38 30.37 -4.51 -13.91
N LYS A 39 29.33 -4.05 -13.21
CA LYS A 39 29.45 -3.39 -11.91
C LYS A 39 28.95 -4.30 -10.80
N LYS A 40 29.61 -4.22 -9.64
CA LYS A 40 29.12 -4.83 -8.41
C LYS A 40 28.34 -3.78 -7.63
N PHE A 41 27.06 -4.05 -7.39
CA PHE A 41 26.16 -3.15 -6.66
C PHE A 41 26.02 -3.56 -5.21
N SER A 42 25.63 -2.60 -4.37
CA SER A 42 25.29 -2.85 -2.98
C SER A 42 24.20 -3.93 -2.88
N PRO A 43 24.27 -4.83 -1.87
CA PRO A 43 23.20 -5.76 -1.60
C PRO A 43 21.91 -5.00 -1.21
N ILE A 44 20.76 -5.62 -1.43
CA ILE A 44 19.53 -5.20 -0.76
C ILE A 44 19.77 -5.41 0.75
N PRO A 45 19.48 -4.43 1.62
CA PRO A 45 19.67 -4.59 3.05
C PRO A 45 18.84 -5.76 3.57
N GLU A 46 19.39 -6.56 4.48
CA GLU A 46 18.61 -7.53 5.25
C GLU A 46 17.90 -6.79 6.39
N PHE A 47 16.57 -6.82 6.39
CA PHE A 47 15.73 -6.12 7.37
C PHE A 47 14.57 -6.98 7.86
N GLN A 48 14.40 -8.19 7.34
CA GLN A 48 13.29 -9.07 7.71
C GLN A 48 13.65 -9.97 8.90
N PHE A 49 14.92 -10.35 9.03
CA PHE A 49 15.43 -11.13 10.16
C PHE A 49 16.09 -10.29 11.27
N VAL A 50 16.12 -8.96 11.11
CA VAL A 50 16.68 -8.03 12.10
C VAL A 50 15.67 -6.93 12.39
N PRO A 51 15.77 -6.25 13.56
CA PRO A 51 14.87 -5.15 13.87
C PRO A 51 14.93 -4.05 12.80
N LEU A 52 13.76 -3.55 12.37
CA LEU A 52 13.70 -2.42 11.47
C LEU A 52 14.34 -1.17 12.11
N PRO A 53 15.04 -0.35 11.31
CA PRO A 53 15.50 0.96 11.77
C PRO A 53 14.34 1.80 12.28
N LYS A 54 14.55 2.52 13.39
CA LYS A 54 13.61 3.55 13.89
C LYS A 54 13.86 4.92 13.26
N THR A 55 14.44 4.94 12.06
CA THR A 55 14.76 6.15 11.29
C THR A 55 13.61 6.52 10.37
N ASN A 56 13.57 7.79 9.97
CA ASN A 56 12.71 8.27 8.90
C ASN A 56 13.61 8.98 7.87
N PRO A 57 13.96 8.37 6.71
CA PRO A 57 13.39 7.15 6.15
C PRO A 57 13.84 5.84 6.82
N ILE A 58 13.04 4.78 6.68
CA ILE A 58 13.33 3.44 7.22
C ILE A 58 14.41 2.75 6.37
N LEU A 59 14.31 2.83 5.04
CA LEU A 59 15.24 2.21 4.09
C LEU A 59 15.72 3.23 3.05
N ILE A 60 16.95 3.09 2.55
CA ILE A 60 17.57 4.09 1.65
C ILE A 60 17.47 3.76 0.16
N GLY A 61 17.61 2.49 -0.23
CA GLY A 61 17.59 2.16 -1.66
C GLY A 61 18.88 2.34 -2.44
N HIS A 62 20.02 2.13 -1.79
CA HIS A 62 21.36 2.29 -2.38
C HIS A 62 21.51 1.67 -3.77
N ARG A 63 21.09 0.41 -3.95
CA ARG A 63 21.20 -0.29 -5.24
C ARG A 63 20.49 0.45 -6.38
N TRP A 64 19.31 1.02 -6.14
CA TRP A 64 18.58 1.76 -7.17
C TRP A 64 19.25 3.09 -7.49
N LYS A 65 19.78 3.79 -6.48
CA LYS A 65 20.58 5.00 -6.68
C LYS A 65 21.82 4.69 -7.52
N GLU A 66 22.51 3.59 -7.23
CA GLU A 66 23.69 3.13 -7.97
C GLU A 66 23.36 2.71 -9.41
N TYR A 67 22.20 2.07 -9.66
CA TYR A 67 21.75 1.76 -11.02
C TYR A 67 21.55 3.02 -11.86
N HIS A 68 20.86 4.03 -11.31
CA HIS A 68 20.65 5.30 -12.02
C HIS A 68 21.97 6.02 -12.26
N GLN A 69 22.86 6.06 -11.26
CA GLN A 69 24.20 6.63 -11.41
C GLN A 69 25.01 5.88 -12.48
N ALA A 70 24.92 4.55 -12.51
CA ALA A 70 25.65 3.73 -13.46
C ALA A 70 25.24 3.97 -14.90
N LEU A 71 23.97 4.31 -15.14
CA LEU A 71 23.43 4.63 -16.46
C LEU A 71 23.48 6.13 -16.80
N GLY A 72 24.08 6.96 -15.95
CA GLY A 72 24.21 8.41 -16.20
C GLY A 72 22.89 9.19 -16.04
N ILE A 73 21.89 8.59 -15.39
CA ILE A 73 20.57 9.19 -15.14
C ILE A 73 20.35 9.50 -13.65
N GLY A 74 21.44 9.70 -12.90
CA GLY A 74 21.43 9.89 -11.45
C GLY A 74 20.69 11.15 -10.96
N SER A 75 20.57 12.19 -11.79
CA SER A 75 19.91 13.46 -11.44
C SER A 75 18.44 13.29 -11.03
N ILE A 76 17.77 12.23 -11.52
CA ILE A 76 16.38 11.95 -11.16
C ILE A 76 16.23 11.54 -9.69
N VAL A 77 17.30 11.03 -9.06
CA VAL A 77 17.29 10.62 -7.66
C VAL A 77 17.09 11.84 -6.75
N ASP A 78 17.94 12.85 -6.93
CA ASP A 78 17.91 14.07 -6.11
C ASP A 78 16.63 14.87 -6.37
N TYR A 79 16.25 15.03 -7.64
CA TYR A 79 14.99 15.68 -8.01
C TYR A 79 13.78 15.00 -7.38
N SER A 80 13.74 13.65 -7.39
CA SER A 80 12.64 12.91 -6.77
C SER A 80 12.53 13.20 -5.28
N TRP A 81 13.67 13.30 -4.57
CA TRP A 81 13.68 13.61 -3.15
C TRP A 81 13.23 15.05 -2.86
N GLU A 82 13.62 16.02 -3.69
CA GLU A 82 13.12 17.40 -3.61
C GLU A 82 11.59 17.46 -3.76
N VAL A 83 11.02 16.69 -4.70
CA VAL A 83 9.57 16.57 -4.87
C VAL A 83 8.91 15.97 -3.63
N VAL A 84 9.53 14.95 -3.02
CA VAL A 84 9.04 14.33 -1.77
C VAL A 84 9.02 15.35 -0.64
N GLN A 85 10.11 16.07 -0.41
CA GLN A 85 10.20 17.06 0.67
C GLN A 85 9.16 18.19 0.49
N LYS A 86 8.85 18.54 -0.76
CA LYS A 86 7.83 19.54 -1.08
C LYS A 86 6.39 19.02 -0.94
N GLU A 87 6.09 17.84 -1.47
CA GLU A 87 4.72 17.34 -1.61
C GLU A 87 4.29 16.37 -0.49
N LYS A 88 5.23 15.80 0.25
CA LYS A 88 5.03 14.66 1.18
C LYS A 88 5.92 14.72 2.45
N PRO A 89 6.19 15.89 3.09
CA PRO A 89 7.15 15.98 4.19
C PRO A 89 6.75 15.20 5.46
N ASP A 90 5.46 14.94 5.64
CA ASP A 90 4.88 14.41 6.89
C ASP A 90 4.43 12.95 6.76
N LEU A 91 4.95 12.21 5.76
CA LEU A 91 4.72 10.77 5.64
C LEU A 91 5.70 9.97 6.50
N ILE A 92 5.34 8.72 6.78
CA ILE A 92 6.32 7.71 7.18
C ILE A 92 7.08 7.34 5.91
N HIS A 93 8.34 7.80 5.77
CA HIS A 93 9.16 7.50 4.59
C HIS A 93 9.72 6.08 4.73
N VAL A 94 9.07 5.13 4.07
CA VAL A 94 9.42 3.71 4.17
C VAL A 94 10.66 3.38 3.35
N LEU A 95 10.78 3.95 2.14
CA LEU A 95 11.95 3.83 1.27
C LEU A 95 12.26 5.20 0.66
N ASP A 96 13.51 5.63 0.73
CA ASP A 96 13.99 6.88 0.15
C ASP A 96 13.98 6.84 -1.38
N PHE A 97 14.66 5.86 -2.01
CA PHE A 97 14.67 5.76 -3.48
C PHE A 97 14.62 4.31 -4.03
N PRO A 98 13.70 3.98 -4.95
CA PRO A 98 12.58 4.79 -5.40
C PRO A 98 11.65 5.11 -4.22
N TYR A 99 11.11 6.32 -4.16
CA TYR A 99 10.42 6.79 -2.98
C TYR A 99 9.15 5.98 -2.69
N ASN A 100 9.01 5.51 -1.45
CA ASN A 100 7.81 4.89 -0.93
C ASN A 100 7.52 5.43 0.47
N GLY A 101 6.28 5.85 0.73
CA GLY A 101 5.88 6.37 2.03
C GLY A 101 4.40 6.14 2.31
N GLU A 102 4.06 5.92 3.57
CA GLU A 102 2.69 5.64 4.00
C GLU A 102 2.09 6.75 4.84
N THR A 103 0.77 6.84 4.77
CA THR A 103 -0.06 7.75 5.57
C THR A 103 0.11 7.41 7.05
N THR A 104 0.31 8.41 7.91
CA THR A 104 0.35 8.16 9.36
C THR A 104 -1.02 7.69 9.87
N ARG A 105 -1.03 6.92 10.97
CA ARG A 105 -2.26 6.43 11.60
C ARG A 105 -3.26 7.55 11.91
N GLN A 106 -2.78 8.67 12.45
CA GLN A 106 -3.62 9.85 12.70
C GLN A 106 -4.27 10.37 11.41
N GLN A 107 -3.50 10.54 10.35
CA GLN A 107 -3.98 11.11 9.09
C GLN A 107 -4.93 10.17 8.33
N LEU A 108 -4.77 8.84 8.47
CA LEU A 108 -5.73 7.86 7.94
C LEU A 108 -7.14 8.07 8.51
N MET A 109 -7.24 8.48 9.77
CA MET A 109 -8.50 8.59 10.50
C MET A 109 -9.11 9.99 10.48
N MET A 110 -8.46 10.99 9.87
CA MET A 110 -8.96 12.37 9.85
C MET A 110 -10.19 12.58 8.96
N GLY A 111 -10.47 11.68 8.01
CA GLY A 111 -11.65 11.79 7.17
C GLY A 111 -11.77 10.71 6.11
N LYS A 112 -12.93 10.67 5.45
CA LYS A 112 -13.25 9.68 4.39
C LYS A 112 -12.35 9.79 3.16
N LEU A 113 -11.90 11.01 2.86
CA LEU A 113 -10.94 11.31 1.78
C LEU A 113 -9.60 11.63 2.42
N THR A 114 -8.55 10.96 1.94
CA THR A 114 -7.17 11.24 2.33
C THR A 114 -6.71 12.47 1.58
N ASP A 115 -6.28 13.51 2.30
CA ASP A 115 -5.68 14.70 1.68
C ASP A 115 -4.50 14.29 0.79
N ASN A 116 -4.36 14.92 -0.38
CA ASN A 116 -3.27 14.67 -1.32
C ASN A 116 -1.90 14.72 -0.64
N LYS A 117 -1.69 15.58 0.37
CA LYS A 117 -0.46 15.70 1.16
C LYS A 117 -0.13 14.43 1.95
N TYR A 118 -1.15 13.71 2.40
CA TYR A 118 -0.99 12.52 3.25
C TYR A 118 -1.26 11.21 2.51
N HIS A 119 -1.81 11.24 1.30
CA HIS A 119 -2.06 10.04 0.52
C HIS A 119 -0.75 9.29 0.21
N PHE A 120 -0.72 7.99 0.57
CA PHE A 120 0.45 7.12 0.43
C PHE A 120 1.04 7.12 -1.00
N VAL A 121 2.34 6.87 -1.09
CA VAL A 121 3.09 6.87 -2.34
C VAL A 121 3.85 5.56 -2.47
N ARG A 122 3.68 4.88 -3.61
CA ARG A 122 4.50 3.75 -4.04
C ARG A 122 5.13 4.07 -5.40
N ASN A 123 6.46 4.17 -5.47
CA ASN A 123 7.20 4.31 -6.72
C ASN A 123 8.13 3.11 -6.95
N HIS A 124 8.37 2.77 -8.21
CA HIS A 124 9.39 1.79 -8.62
C HIS A 124 10.60 2.44 -9.31
N GLY A 125 10.44 3.67 -9.81
CA GLY A 125 11.50 4.53 -10.32
C GLY A 125 11.46 5.94 -9.71
N GLY A 126 12.23 6.85 -10.31
CA GLY A 126 12.17 8.27 -9.98
C GLY A 126 10.88 8.94 -10.47
N VAL A 127 10.59 10.13 -9.94
CA VAL A 127 9.44 10.97 -10.33
C VAL A 127 9.84 11.78 -11.56
N PRO A 128 9.32 11.49 -12.76
CA PRO A 128 9.58 12.31 -13.94
C PRO A 128 8.93 13.70 -13.79
N ASP A 129 9.56 14.72 -14.37
CA ASP A 129 8.96 16.06 -14.53
C ASP A 129 8.50 16.23 -15.97
N ILE A 130 7.18 16.22 -16.17
CA ILE A 130 6.59 16.25 -17.50
C ILE A 130 5.75 17.52 -17.62
N ASP A 131 6.13 18.36 -18.58
CA ASP A 131 5.40 19.57 -18.92
C ASP A 131 4.02 19.19 -19.54
N PRO A 132 2.90 19.60 -18.92
CA PRO A 132 1.56 19.33 -19.41
C PRO A 132 1.29 19.84 -20.83
N ASP A 133 1.94 20.93 -21.26
CA ASP A 133 1.65 21.59 -22.54
C ASP A 133 2.18 20.79 -23.75
N VAL A 134 3.25 20.01 -23.53
CA VAL A 134 3.87 19.13 -24.55
C VAL A 134 3.58 17.65 -24.31
N TYR A 135 2.73 17.34 -23.32
CA TYR A 135 2.33 15.96 -23.03
C TYR A 135 1.45 15.39 -24.16
N GLU A 136 1.74 14.14 -24.52
CA GLU A 136 0.97 13.36 -25.50
C GLU A 136 0.87 11.91 -25.02
N LEU A 137 -0.34 11.37 -25.06
CA LEU A 137 -0.64 9.96 -24.83
C LEU A 137 -0.67 9.21 -26.16
N GLU A 138 0.15 8.17 -26.29
CA GLU A 138 0.16 7.26 -27.44
C GLU A 138 -0.73 6.04 -27.19
N ILE A 139 -1.59 5.67 -28.14
CA ILE A 139 -2.41 4.47 -28.08
C ILE A 139 -2.21 3.65 -29.35
N GLY A 140 -1.82 2.38 -29.20
CA GLY A 140 -1.52 1.48 -30.31
C GLY A 140 -1.85 0.01 -30.03
N GLY A 141 -1.23 -0.88 -30.82
CA GLY A 141 -1.48 -2.32 -30.77
C GLY A 141 -2.80 -2.70 -31.47
N LEU A 142 -3.57 -3.61 -30.87
CA LEU A 142 -4.84 -4.13 -31.35
C LEU A 142 -6.01 -3.12 -31.21
N VAL A 143 -5.83 -1.93 -31.77
CA VAL A 143 -6.88 -0.89 -31.92
C VAL A 143 -7.21 -0.70 -33.40
N LYS A 144 -8.41 -0.20 -33.74
CA LYS A 144 -8.76 0.02 -35.16
C LYS A 144 -7.92 1.14 -35.79
N THR A 145 -7.65 2.19 -35.03
CA THR A 145 -6.82 3.31 -35.49
C THR A 145 -5.91 3.76 -34.34
N PRO A 146 -4.59 3.59 -34.47
CA PRO A 146 -3.64 4.16 -33.51
C PRO A 146 -3.81 5.67 -33.37
N ALA A 147 -3.65 6.19 -32.16
CA ALA A 147 -3.89 7.60 -31.88
C ALA A 147 -2.79 8.20 -30.99
N LYS A 148 -2.62 9.51 -31.15
CA LYS A 148 -1.77 10.38 -30.34
C LYS A 148 -2.65 11.52 -29.85
N ILE A 149 -2.75 11.69 -28.54
CA ILE A 149 -3.72 12.61 -27.93
C ILE A 149 -2.98 13.54 -26.97
N SER A 150 -3.06 14.85 -27.21
CA SER A 150 -2.49 15.83 -26.27
C SER A 150 -3.28 15.85 -24.96
N LEU A 151 -2.65 16.30 -23.87
CA LEU A 151 -3.37 16.46 -22.59
C LEU A 151 -4.57 17.41 -22.74
N LYS A 152 -4.37 18.52 -23.46
CA LYS A 152 -5.41 19.53 -23.73
C LYS A 152 -6.62 18.91 -24.42
N ASP A 153 -6.40 18.05 -25.42
CA ASP A 153 -7.48 17.37 -26.12
C ASP A 153 -8.18 16.34 -25.24
N LEU A 154 -7.43 15.63 -24.40
CA LEU A 154 -7.98 14.67 -23.44
C LEU A 154 -8.87 15.34 -22.40
N MET A 155 -8.52 16.57 -22.00
CA MET A 155 -9.25 17.39 -21.03
C MET A 155 -10.42 18.17 -21.65
N ASP A 156 -10.59 18.15 -22.97
CA ASP A 156 -11.69 18.85 -23.65
C ASP A 156 -13.01 18.05 -23.49
N PRO A 157 -14.00 18.54 -22.72
CA PRO A 157 -15.27 17.84 -22.53
C PRO A 157 -16.09 17.71 -23.82
N ALA A 158 -15.80 18.51 -24.85
CA ALA A 158 -16.42 18.38 -26.17
C ALA A 158 -15.88 17.16 -26.94
N LYS A 159 -14.65 16.72 -26.65
CA LYS A 159 -14.02 15.53 -27.25
C LYS A 159 -14.26 14.28 -26.43
N PHE A 160 -14.15 14.39 -25.10
CA PHE A 160 -14.22 13.26 -24.20
C PHE A 160 -15.10 13.52 -22.97
N PRO A 161 -16.16 12.72 -22.75
CA PRO A 161 -16.99 12.83 -21.55
C PRO A 161 -16.17 12.56 -20.29
N GLN A 162 -16.19 13.51 -19.36
CA GLN A 162 -15.45 13.45 -18.09
C GLN A 162 -16.27 12.75 -17.00
N VAL A 163 -15.57 12.18 -16.02
CA VAL A 163 -16.16 11.55 -14.83
C VAL A 163 -15.39 11.96 -13.58
N GLU A 164 -16.08 11.92 -12.45
CA GLU A 164 -15.50 11.99 -11.12
C GLU A 164 -15.85 10.71 -10.36
N ALA A 165 -14.85 10.09 -9.72
CA ALA A 165 -15.05 8.85 -8.97
C ALA A 165 -14.29 8.91 -7.64
N THR A 166 -14.98 8.57 -6.55
CA THR A 166 -14.35 8.35 -5.24
C THR A 166 -13.78 6.93 -5.22
N VAL A 167 -12.45 6.81 -5.13
CA VAL A 167 -11.74 5.54 -5.27
C VAL A 167 -10.71 5.39 -4.16
N THR A 168 -10.74 4.24 -3.49
CA THR A 168 -9.64 3.77 -2.64
C THR A 168 -8.61 3.05 -3.49
N LEU A 169 -7.36 3.50 -3.41
CA LEU A 169 -6.22 2.74 -3.89
C LEU A 169 -5.55 2.06 -2.70
N GLN A 170 -5.31 0.76 -2.82
CA GLN A 170 -4.59 -0.03 -1.82
C GLN A 170 -3.39 -0.69 -2.47
N CYS A 171 -2.21 -0.56 -1.86
CA CYS A 171 -1.04 -1.32 -2.27
C CYS A 171 -1.26 -2.80 -1.96
N SER A 172 -0.84 -3.72 -2.83
CA SER A 172 -0.82 -5.15 -2.48
C SER A 172 0.10 -5.42 -1.28
N GLY A 173 1.09 -4.55 -1.01
CA GLY A 173 1.96 -4.65 0.15
C GLY A 173 1.36 -4.07 1.44
N THR A 174 0.13 -3.55 1.45
CA THR A 174 -0.49 -3.03 2.69
C THR A 174 -0.44 -4.09 3.78
N ARG A 175 -0.03 -3.71 4.99
CA ARG A 175 0.13 -4.61 6.15
C ARG A 175 1.17 -5.73 5.93
N ARG A 176 2.14 -5.56 5.03
CA ARG A 176 3.20 -6.54 4.79
C ARG A 176 4.03 -6.83 6.04
N LEU A 177 4.20 -5.83 6.92
CA LEU A 177 4.98 -5.98 8.14
C LEU A 177 4.49 -7.16 9.00
N GLU A 178 3.19 -7.46 9.02
CA GLU A 178 2.63 -8.61 9.74
C GLU A 178 3.13 -9.95 9.21
N GLN A 179 3.24 -10.08 7.88
CA GLN A 179 3.81 -11.28 7.26
C GLN A 179 5.30 -11.37 7.55
N ILE A 180 6.05 -10.27 7.43
CA ILE A 180 7.50 -10.22 7.71
C ILE A 180 7.79 -10.67 9.14
N ILE A 181 7.08 -10.13 10.14
CA ILE A 181 7.34 -10.40 11.56
C ILE A 181 7.16 -11.88 11.90
N GLN A 182 6.19 -12.57 11.28
CA GLN A 182 5.91 -13.97 11.59
C GLN A 182 6.63 -14.95 10.66
N TYR A 183 6.69 -14.62 9.37
CA TYR A 183 7.11 -15.50 8.28
C TYR A 183 7.80 -14.68 7.17
N PRO A 184 9.07 -14.28 7.35
CA PRO A 184 9.85 -13.61 6.31
C PRO A 184 9.80 -14.32 4.96
N GLY A 185 9.82 -13.55 3.88
CA GLY A 185 9.72 -14.02 2.50
C GLY A 185 10.54 -13.17 1.53
N ASP A 186 10.39 -13.40 0.23
CA ASP A 186 11.16 -12.66 -0.78
C ASP A 186 10.55 -11.31 -1.10
N GLY A 187 9.22 -11.21 -1.06
CA GLY A 187 8.50 -9.98 -1.37
C GLY A 187 8.51 -9.58 -2.86
N ASP A 188 8.53 -8.29 -3.15
CA ASP A 188 8.96 -7.76 -4.43
C ASP A 188 10.50 -7.92 -4.54
N GLU A 189 11.11 -8.27 -5.67
CA GLU A 189 12.60 -8.29 -5.78
C GLU A 189 13.24 -6.87 -5.61
N LEU A 190 12.41 -5.84 -5.43
CA LEU A 190 12.74 -4.55 -4.86
C LEU A 190 13.08 -4.65 -3.37
N ILE A 191 13.55 -3.57 -2.76
CA ILE A 191 13.57 -3.52 -1.30
C ILE A 191 12.12 -3.60 -0.83
N ASN A 192 11.71 -4.69 -0.16
CA ASN A 192 10.34 -4.80 0.34
C ASN A 192 10.10 -3.70 1.34
N ALA A 193 9.39 -2.66 0.91
CA ALA A 193 8.89 -1.65 1.80
C ALA A 193 8.08 -2.36 2.91
N PRO A 194 8.53 -2.28 4.19
CA PRO A 194 7.86 -2.93 5.32
C PRO A 194 6.61 -2.13 5.73
N TRP A 195 5.63 -2.10 4.84
CA TRP A 195 4.40 -1.34 5.02
C TRP A 195 3.63 -1.76 6.28
N GLY A 196 3.21 -0.78 7.06
CA GLY A 196 2.17 -0.92 8.07
C GLY A 196 0.77 -0.82 7.46
N GLU A 197 -0.15 -0.22 8.22
CA GLU A 197 -1.56 -0.13 7.88
C GLU A 197 -1.88 1.02 6.90
N GLY A 198 -0.89 1.86 6.56
CA GLY A 198 -1.10 3.14 5.87
C GLY A 198 -0.82 3.16 4.37
N ALA A 199 -0.52 2.01 3.75
CA ALA A 199 -0.32 1.88 2.30
C ALA A 199 -1.65 1.84 1.50
N ILE A 200 -2.63 2.62 1.95
CA ILE A 200 -3.99 2.73 1.44
C ILE A 200 -4.45 4.18 1.56
N GLY A 201 -5.30 4.64 0.64
CA GLY A 201 -5.87 5.98 0.69
C GLY A 201 -7.03 6.13 -0.28
N THR A 202 -7.92 7.08 0.03
CA THR A 202 -9.13 7.35 -0.75
C THR A 202 -9.11 8.77 -1.27
N ALA A 203 -9.41 8.96 -2.55
CA ALA A 203 -9.51 10.28 -3.16
C ALA A 203 -10.61 10.32 -4.23
N VAL A 204 -11.05 11.53 -4.56
CA VAL A 204 -11.89 11.78 -5.72
C VAL A 204 -10.97 12.01 -6.92
N TYR A 205 -11.09 11.18 -7.96
CA TYR A 205 -10.33 11.32 -9.19
C TYR A 205 -11.23 11.84 -10.29
N ARG A 206 -10.79 12.90 -10.98
CA ARG A 206 -11.45 13.43 -12.17
C ARG A 206 -10.63 13.14 -13.42
N GLY A 207 -11.32 12.70 -14.46
CA GLY A 207 -10.68 12.28 -15.69
C GLY A 207 -11.66 11.83 -16.76
N VAL A 208 -11.18 11.01 -17.70
CA VAL A 208 -11.99 10.37 -18.74
C VAL A 208 -11.95 8.84 -18.60
N PRO A 209 -13.06 8.12 -18.76
CA PRO A 209 -13.02 6.66 -18.83
C PRO A 209 -12.21 6.19 -20.05
N LEU A 210 -11.23 5.32 -19.84
CA LEU A 210 -10.37 4.78 -20.91
C LEU A 210 -11.19 4.13 -22.03
N LYS A 211 -12.32 3.48 -21.68
CA LYS A 211 -13.28 2.93 -22.65
C LYS A 211 -13.76 3.98 -23.67
N LYS A 212 -14.02 5.21 -23.23
CA LYS A 212 -14.48 6.31 -24.11
C LYS A 212 -13.33 6.81 -24.98
N VAL A 213 -12.13 6.94 -24.42
CA VAL A 213 -10.94 7.33 -25.19
C VAL A 213 -10.68 6.34 -26.32
N LEU A 214 -10.65 5.03 -26.01
CA LEU A 214 -10.50 3.98 -27.03
C LEU A 214 -11.59 4.04 -28.10
N LYS A 215 -12.85 4.30 -27.71
CA LYS A 215 -13.96 4.44 -28.66
C LYS A 215 -13.79 5.64 -29.58
N TYR A 216 -13.56 6.83 -29.03
CA TYR A 216 -13.60 8.09 -29.78
C TYR A 216 -12.30 8.38 -30.53
N ALA A 217 -11.14 8.09 -29.92
CA ALA A 217 -9.84 8.35 -30.54
C ALA A 217 -9.39 7.22 -31.47
N CYS A 218 -9.72 5.97 -31.15
CA CYS A 218 -9.20 4.80 -31.86
C CYS A 218 -10.25 3.98 -32.62
N GLY A 219 -11.54 4.34 -32.55
CA GLY A 219 -12.63 3.55 -33.14
C GLY A 219 -12.95 2.24 -32.39
N GLY A 220 -12.36 2.04 -31.21
CA GLY A 220 -12.42 0.82 -30.40
C GLY A 220 -11.20 -0.09 -30.57
N VAL A 221 -11.17 -1.16 -29.76
CA VAL A 221 -10.18 -2.24 -29.87
C VAL A 221 -10.60 -3.29 -30.91
N LEU A 222 -9.65 -4.05 -31.44
CA LEU A 222 -9.89 -5.20 -32.30
C LEU A 222 -10.43 -6.39 -31.48
N PRO A 223 -11.17 -7.35 -32.09
CA PRO A 223 -11.75 -8.50 -31.39
C PRO A 223 -10.74 -9.37 -30.62
N GLU A 224 -9.49 -9.42 -31.09
CA GLU A 224 -8.39 -10.20 -30.52
C GLU A 224 -7.81 -9.56 -29.24
N CYS A 225 -8.18 -8.31 -28.93
CA CYS A 225 -7.68 -7.62 -27.75
C CYS A 225 -8.23 -8.26 -26.46
N GLY A 226 -7.33 -8.90 -25.71
CA GLY A 226 -7.60 -9.43 -24.38
C GLY A 226 -7.20 -8.49 -23.24
N HIS A 227 -6.17 -7.65 -23.47
CA HIS A 227 -5.54 -6.82 -22.44
C HIS A 227 -5.16 -5.43 -22.94
N LEU A 228 -5.13 -4.46 -22.02
CA LEU A 228 -4.58 -3.12 -22.25
C LEU A 228 -3.35 -2.98 -21.36
N GLU A 229 -2.19 -2.84 -21.97
CA GLU A 229 -0.93 -2.51 -21.31
C GLU A 229 -0.79 -1.00 -21.16
N PHE A 230 -0.32 -0.58 -19.99
CA PHE A 230 -0.07 0.80 -19.62
C PHE A 230 1.41 0.95 -19.31
N ILE A 231 2.07 1.87 -20.00
CA ILE A 231 3.50 2.13 -19.85
C ILE A 231 3.68 3.54 -19.24
N GLY A 232 4.30 3.57 -18.07
CA GLY A 232 4.65 4.77 -17.31
C GLY A 232 6.02 5.31 -17.72
N ALA A 233 6.22 6.61 -17.53
CA ALA A 233 7.45 7.29 -17.91
C ALA A 233 8.65 6.97 -16.99
N ASP A 234 8.43 6.39 -15.81
CA ASP A 234 9.49 6.08 -14.86
C ASP A 234 10.36 4.90 -15.30
N THR A 235 11.67 5.01 -15.00
CA THR A 235 12.65 3.96 -15.27
C THR A 235 12.57 2.89 -14.17
N TYR A 236 12.51 1.63 -14.60
CA TYR A 236 12.40 0.46 -13.76
C TYR A 236 13.56 -0.51 -14.01
N PHE A 237 14.01 -1.21 -12.96
CA PHE A 237 15.12 -2.17 -13.04
C PHE A 237 14.71 -3.54 -12.53
N LYS A 238 15.15 -4.59 -13.23
CA LYS A 238 14.98 -5.99 -12.82
C LYS A 238 16.14 -6.83 -13.30
N LYS A 239 16.83 -7.53 -12.38
CA LYS A 239 17.92 -8.47 -12.71
C LYS A 239 18.97 -7.89 -13.69
N ASN A 240 19.45 -6.68 -13.39
CA ASN A 240 20.38 -5.92 -14.24
C ASN A 240 19.87 -5.59 -15.65
N ASN A 241 18.55 -5.65 -15.88
CA ASN A 241 17.88 -5.11 -17.05
C ASN A 241 17.13 -3.84 -16.68
N VAL A 242 16.92 -2.97 -17.67
CA VAL A 242 16.22 -1.70 -17.53
C VAL A 242 14.96 -1.69 -18.39
N TYR A 243 13.91 -1.03 -17.90
CA TYR A 243 12.61 -0.93 -18.55
C TYR A 243 11.97 0.42 -18.25
N ASN A 244 10.88 0.73 -18.93
CA ASN A 244 9.85 1.59 -18.36
C ASN A 244 8.87 0.76 -17.50
N TYR A 245 8.24 1.38 -16.50
CA TYR A 245 7.19 0.71 -15.73
C TYR A 245 6.05 0.27 -16.66
N ALA A 246 5.70 -1.01 -16.64
CA ALA A 246 4.63 -1.54 -17.48
C ALA A 246 3.75 -2.55 -16.72
N VAL A 247 2.44 -2.39 -16.84
CA VAL A 247 1.41 -3.27 -16.27
C VAL A 247 0.26 -3.40 -17.26
N SER A 248 -0.64 -4.37 -17.06
CA SER A 248 -1.84 -4.49 -17.89
C SER A 248 -3.08 -4.82 -17.09
N VAL A 249 -4.23 -4.46 -17.64
CA VAL A 249 -5.54 -4.88 -17.15
C VAL A 249 -6.30 -5.60 -18.26
N PRO A 250 -7.11 -6.61 -17.93
CA PRO A 250 -7.97 -7.26 -18.91
C PRO A 250 -8.94 -6.27 -19.57
N TRP A 251 -9.17 -6.39 -20.88
CA TRP A 251 -10.16 -5.59 -21.61
C TRP A 251 -11.56 -5.69 -20.98
N ARG A 252 -11.91 -6.86 -20.43
CA ARG A 252 -13.18 -7.05 -19.70
C ARG A 252 -13.37 -6.05 -18.55
N LYS A 253 -12.30 -5.66 -17.84
CA LYS A 253 -12.34 -4.66 -16.77
C LYS A 253 -12.50 -3.26 -17.34
N VAL A 254 -11.74 -2.91 -18.38
CA VAL A 254 -11.81 -1.58 -19.00
C VAL A 254 -13.19 -1.30 -19.60
N ARG A 255 -13.82 -2.31 -20.22
CA ARG A 255 -15.15 -2.14 -20.85
C ARG A 255 -16.31 -2.13 -19.85
N GLN A 256 -16.10 -2.64 -18.63
CA GLN A 256 -17.11 -2.74 -17.59
C GLN A 256 -17.26 -1.40 -16.84
N ASN A 257 -18.49 -0.89 -16.78
CA ASN A 257 -18.92 0.24 -15.93
C ASN A 257 -18.04 1.51 -15.93
N GLU A 258 -17.18 1.70 -16.93
CA GLU A 258 -16.32 2.89 -17.05
C GLU A 258 -15.35 3.07 -15.86
N GLU A 259 -14.99 1.94 -15.23
CA GLU A 259 -14.22 1.81 -13.98
C GLU A 259 -12.69 1.95 -14.14
N VAL A 260 -12.22 2.37 -15.31
CA VAL A 260 -10.80 2.61 -15.60
C VAL A 260 -10.67 4.02 -16.14
N ILE A 261 -10.07 4.90 -15.35
CA ILE A 261 -10.08 6.35 -15.59
C ILE A 261 -8.65 6.81 -15.89
N LEU A 262 -8.51 7.62 -16.94
CA LEU A 262 -7.32 8.45 -17.17
C LEU A 262 -7.54 9.77 -16.44
N ALA A 263 -6.88 9.95 -15.30
CA ALA A 263 -7.10 11.04 -14.36
C ALA A 263 -5.95 12.06 -14.36
N TRP A 264 -6.30 13.34 -14.36
CA TRP A 264 -5.39 14.50 -14.28
C TRP A 264 -5.64 15.38 -13.05
N GLU A 265 -6.67 15.05 -12.26
CA GLU A 265 -7.03 15.78 -11.05
C GLU A 265 -7.39 14.79 -9.93
N MET A 266 -7.03 15.16 -8.71
CA MET A 266 -7.19 14.37 -7.49
C MET A 266 -7.65 15.30 -6.35
N ASN A 267 -8.80 15.01 -5.75
CA ASN A 267 -9.45 15.79 -4.70
C ASN A 267 -9.68 17.27 -5.09
N GLY A 268 -10.21 17.52 -6.28
CA GLY A 268 -10.52 18.88 -6.75
C GLY A 268 -9.30 19.73 -7.11
N LYS A 269 -8.10 19.13 -7.13
CA LYS A 269 -6.82 19.81 -7.37
C LYS A 269 -6.05 19.11 -8.48
N PRO A 270 -5.21 19.82 -9.26
CA PRO A 270 -4.31 19.19 -10.21
C PRO A 270 -3.55 18.02 -9.58
N LEU A 271 -3.39 16.94 -10.33
CA LEU A 271 -2.72 15.74 -9.85
C LEU A 271 -1.30 16.13 -9.36
N PRO A 272 -0.90 15.77 -8.14
CA PRO A 272 0.47 16.02 -7.66
C PRO A 272 1.50 15.27 -8.49
N LYS A 273 2.73 15.82 -8.64
CA LYS A 273 3.77 15.19 -9.48
C LYS A 273 4.06 13.77 -9.02
N ILE A 274 4.15 13.56 -7.71
CA ILE A 274 4.45 12.25 -7.14
C ILE A 274 3.33 11.21 -7.32
N HIS A 275 2.11 11.69 -7.59
CA HIS A 275 0.92 10.86 -7.82
C HIS A 275 0.61 10.62 -9.30
N GLY A 276 1.50 11.04 -10.21
CA GLY A 276 1.43 10.69 -11.62
C GLY A 276 1.13 11.84 -12.57
N ALA A 277 1.29 13.10 -12.15
CA ALA A 277 1.04 14.24 -13.04
C ALA A 277 1.91 14.19 -14.31
N PRO A 278 1.37 14.56 -15.49
CA PRO A 278 0.04 15.16 -15.68
C PRO A 278 -1.10 14.13 -15.80
N LEU A 279 -0.81 12.85 -16.02
CA LEU A 279 -1.83 11.83 -16.27
C LEU A 279 -1.48 10.48 -15.64
N ARG A 280 -2.46 9.89 -14.95
CA ARG A 280 -2.38 8.51 -14.43
C ARG A 280 -3.59 7.69 -14.83
N LEU A 281 -3.45 6.37 -14.75
CA LEU A 281 -4.58 5.45 -14.64
C LEU A 281 -5.05 5.38 -13.19
N VAL A 282 -6.36 5.22 -13.03
CA VAL A 282 -7.04 4.80 -11.81
C VAL A 282 -7.93 3.61 -12.17
N VAL A 283 -7.59 2.43 -11.66
CA VAL A 283 -8.30 1.17 -11.92
C VAL A 283 -9.04 0.77 -10.65
N THR A 284 -10.36 0.94 -10.63
CA THR A 284 -11.13 0.74 -9.39
C THR A 284 -11.12 -0.72 -8.95
N GLY A 285 -11.04 -0.97 -7.64
CA GLY A 285 -11.10 -2.31 -7.06
C GLY A 285 -9.90 -3.22 -7.37
N TYR A 286 -8.90 -2.75 -8.12
CA TYR A 286 -7.66 -3.47 -8.41
C TYR A 286 -6.55 -3.04 -7.46
N ILE A 287 -5.50 -3.84 -7.35
CA ILE A 287 -4.30 -3.47 -6.63
C ILE A 287 -3.73 -2.17 -7.20
N GLY A 288 -3.15 -1.34 -6.34
CA GLY A 288 -2.62 -0.02 -6.72
C GLY A 288 -1.60 -0.07 -7.86
N ALA A 289 -0.84 -1.17 -8.00
CA ALA A 289 0.12 -1.37 -9.09
C ALA A 289 -0.50 -1.28 -10.49
N ARG A 290 -1.78 -1.66 -10.67
CA ARG A 290 -2.44 -1.60 -11.99
C ARG A 290 -2.88 -0.17 -12.36
N SER A 291 -2.86 0.75 -11.40
CA SER A 291 -3.14 2.18 -11.60
C SER A 291 -1.86 2.93 -11.98
N CYS A 292 -1.33 2.63 -13.17
CA CYS A 292 -0.08 3.16 -13.72
C CYS A 292 -0.01 4.71 -13.64
N LYS A 293 1.10 5.24 -13.13
CA LYS A 293 1.37 6.68 -13.02
C LYS A 293 2.22 7.15 -14.19
N TRP A 294 2.14 8.44 -14.50
CA TRP A 294 2.90 9.05 -15.60
C TRP A 294 2.74 8.25 -16.90
N VAL A 295 1.52 7.74 -17.14
CA VAL A 295 1.25 6.93 -18.32
C VAL A 295 1.54 7.77 -19.55
N TYR A 296 2.23 7.24 -20.53
CA TYR A 296 2.46 7.93 -21.80
C TYR A 296 2.12 7.07 -23.01
N ARG A 297 1.99 5.76 -22.83
CA ARG A 297 1.62 4.83 -23.88
C ARG A 297 0.70 3.73 -23.38
N ILE A 298 -0.28 3.39 -24.22
CA ILE A 298 -1.21 2.29 -24.02
C ILE A 298 -1.16 1.37 -25.23
N ASN A 299 -0.91 0.08 -25.01
CA ASN A 299 -0.94 -0.93 -26.07
C ASN A 299 -2.12 -1.88 -25.85
N ALA A 300 -2.97 -2.05 -26.86
CA ALA A 300 -3.94 -3.14 -26.89
C ALA A 300 -3.22 -4.44 -27.28
N LEU A 301 -3.25 -5.42 -26.38
CA LEU A 301 -2.55 -6.70 -26.51
C LEU A 301 -3.57 -7.85 -26.51
N GLN A 302 -3.16 -8.98 -27.09
CA GLN A 302 -3.92 -10.22 -27.01
C GLN A 302 -3.80 -10.83 -25.61
N GLU A 303 -2.57 -10.89 -25.10
CA GLU A 303 -2.21 -11.48 -23.81
C GLU A 303 -1.78 -10.41 -22.78
N PRO A 304 -1.69 -10.74 -21.48
CA PRO A 304 -1.17 -9.82 -20.48
C PRO A 304 0.21 -9.24 -20.84
N SER A 305 0.51 -8.05 -20.33
CA SER A 305 1.84 -7.43 -20.46
C SER A 305 2.95 -8.37 -19.96
N MET A 306 4.03 -8.43 -20.72
CA MET A 306 5.25 -9.14 -20.32
C MET A 306 6.21 -8.27 -19.50
N GLY A 307 5.86 -7.01 -19.24
CA GLY A 307 6.61 -6.14 -18.33
C GLY A 307 6.85 -6.83 -16.97
N PRO A 308 8.04 -6.72 -16.36
CA PRO A 308 8.37 -7.55 -15.19
C PRO A 308 7.42 -7.35 -14.01
N VAL A 309 6.88 -6.15 -13.84
CA VAL A 309 5.89 -5.84 -12.79
C VAL A 309 4.56 -6.59 -12.98
N GLN A 310 4.25 -7.02 -14.20
CA GLN A 310 3.07 -7.84 -14.51
C GLN A 310 3.37 -9.34 -14.47
N SER A 311 4.51 -9.75 -15.04
CA SER A 311 4.85 -11.14 -15.35
C SER A 311 5.76 -11.82 -14.32
N GLN A 312 6.45 -11.05 -13.48
CA GLN A 312 7.49 -11.53 -12.55
C GLN A 312 7.36 -10.98 -11.12
N GLU A 313 6.46 -10.03 -10.88
CA GLU A 313 6.15 -9.43 -9.57
C GLU A 313 4.64 -9.29 -9.41
N TYR A 314 4.20 -8.93 -8.20
CA TYR A 314 2.78 -8.88 -7.87
C TYR A 314 2.09 -10.21 -8.20
N LEU A 315 2.78 -11.31 -7.90
CA LEU A 315 2.28 -12.67 -8.02
C LEU A 315 1.87 -13.15 -6.65
N TYR A 316 0.77 -13.90 -6.57
CA TYR A 316 0.36 -14.54 -5.35
C TYR A 316 0.61 -16.04 -5.48
N TYR A 317 1.31 -16.59 -4.50
CA TYR A 317 1.64 -18.00 -4.42
C TYR A 317 0.82 -18.70 -3.34
N THR A 318 0.67 -20.01 -3.46
CA THR A 318 0.14 -20.81 -2.36
C THR A 318 1.14 -20.83 -1.21
N SER A 319 0.66 -21.09 0.01
CA SER A 319 1.47 -20.99 1.24
C SER A 319 2.58 -22.06 1.38
N GLN A 320 2.72 -22.95 0.40
CA GLN A 320 3.73 -24.01 0.34
C GLN A 320 4.87 -23.72 -0.65
N ILE A 321 4.77 -22.62 -1.41
CA ILE A 321 5.84 -22.16 -2.30
C ILE A 321 6.81 -21.28 -1.50
N GLY A 322 8.10 -21.46 -1.77
CA GLY A 322 9.18 -20.65 -1.21
C GLY A 322 10.38 -20.59 -2.16
N LYS A 323 11.50 -20.04 -1.69
CA LYS A 323 12.72 -19.81 -2.49
C LYS A 323 13.16 -21.01 -3.34
N GLN A 324 13.03 -22.21 -2.79
CA GLN A 324 13.49 -23.47 -3.38
C GLN A 324 12.64 -23.94 -4.58
N ASN A 325 11.39 -23.47 -4.72
CA ASN A 325 10.45 -23.98 -5.72
C ASN A 325 9.56 -22.90 -6.36
N ALA A 326 9.73 -21.63 -6.01
CA ALA A 326 9.05 -20.51 -6.65
C ALA A 326 9.45 -20.39 -8.13
N LYS A 327 8.45 -20.23 -9.00
CA LYS A 327 8.61 -19.97 -10.44
C LYS A 327 7.55 -18.96 -10.82
N TYR A 328 7.86 -18.00 -11.69
CA TYR A 328 6.85 -17.03 -12.12
C TYR A 328 5.57 -17.68 -12.68
N SER A 329 5.69 -18.85 -13.31
CA SER A 329 4.55 -19.60 -13.85
C SER A 329 3.67 -20.32 -12.82
N ASN A 330 4.12 -20.47 -11.56
CA ASN A 330 3.33 -21.09 -10.49
C ASN A 330 2.76 -20.08 -9.48
N GLY A 331 2.92 -18.79 -9.75
CA GLY A 331 2.18 -17.71 -9.11
C GLY A 331 1.09 -17.18 -10.04
N PHE A 332 0.04 -16.59 -9.50
CA PHE A 332 -0.97 -15.91 -10.30
C PHE A 332 -0.84 -14.40 -10.17
N SER A 333 -1.01 -13.69 -11.28
CA SER A 333 -0.90 -12.23 -11.30
C SER A 333 -2.07 -11.58 -10.57
N ILE A 334 -1.76 -10.82 -9.53
CA ILE A 334 -2.76 -10.20 -8.66
C ILE A 334 -3.42 -9.05 -9.44
N GLN A 335 -4.76 -9.04 -9.42
CA GLN A 335 -5.59 -8.05 -10.11
C GLN A 335 -6.49 -7.34 -9.09
N GLN A 336 -7.58 -7.97 -8.69
CA GLN A 336 -8.53 -7.41 -7.71
C GLN A 336 -7.94 -7.44 -6.30
N MET A 337 -8.21 -6.41 -5.50
CA MET A 337 -7.97 -6.46 -4.05
C MET A 337 -9.06 -7.32 -3.38
N PRO A 338 -8.71 -8.27 -2.49
CA PRO A 338 -9.70 -8.92 -1.64
C PRO A 338 -10.17 -7.99 -0.52
N VAL A 339 -11.14 -8.47 0.26
CA VAL A 339 -11.55 -7.83 1.51
C VAL A 339 -10.37 -7.75 2.49
N SER A 340 -10.22 -6.60 3.15
CA SER A 340 -9.21 -6.37 4.18
C SER A 340 -9.65 -5.28 5.14
N SER A 341 -9.13 -5.31 6.37
CA SER A 341 -9.33 -4.25 7.35
C SER A 341 -8.12 -4.05 8.26
N ALA A 342 -8.08 -2.93 8.98
CA ALA A 342 -7.07 -2.70 10.00
C ALA A 342 -7.63 -1.92 11.17
N ILE A 343 -7.30 -2.35 12.39
CA ILE A 343 -7.34 -1.52 13.59
C ILE A 343 -6.23 -0.46 13.48
N ILE A 344 -6.58 0.81 13.67
CA ILE A 344 -5.64 1.95 13.63
C ILE A 344 -5.39 2.49 15.03
N THR A 345 -6.41 2.52 15.88
CA THR A 345 -6.26 2.82 17.31
C THR A 345 -7.13 1.86 18.12
N PRO A 346 -6.67 1.42 19.31
CA PRO A 346 -5.36 1.68 19.93
C PRO A 346 -4.19 0.99 19.18
N GLU A 347 -2.94 1.28 19.57
CA GLU A 347 -1.75 0.67 18.95
C GLU A 347 -1.35 -0.67 19.59
N ASP A 348 -0.64 -1.51 18.84
CA ASP A 348 -0.09 -2.76 19.37
C ASP A 348 0.80 -2.51 20.60
N LYS A 349 0.56 -3.29 21.65
CA LYS A 349 1.19 -3.26 22.98
C LYS A 349 0.87 -2.04 23.83
N GLN A 350 -0.17 -1.26 23.50
CA GLN A 350 -0.61 -0.15 24.33
C GLN A 350 -1.29 -0.64 25.63
N VAL A 351 -1.00 0.05 26.73
CA VAL A 351 -1.71 -0.11 28.02
C VAL A 351 -2.97 0.77 27.99
N ILE A 352 -4.12 0.19 28.31
CA ILE A 352 -5.41 0.89 28.28
C ILE A 352 -6.10 0.77 29.63
N ILE A 353 -6.31 1.90 30.30
CA ILE A 353 -7.16 2.01 31.49
C ILE A 353 -8.57 2.36 31.03
N HIS A 354 -9.55 1.54 31.37
CA HIS A 354 -10.92 1.70 30.90
C HIS A 354 -11.97 1.30 31.94
N ASP A 355 -13.23 1.62 31.68
CA ASP A 355 -14.37 1.39 32.58
C ASP A 355 -15.30 0.26 32.03
N GLY A 356 -14.71 -0.88 31.64
CA GLY A 356 -15.43 -2.04 31.08
C GLY A 356 -15.67 -2.04 29.56
N LYS A 357 -15.20 -1.02 28.82
CA LYS A 357 -15.23 -0.99 27.35
C LYS A 357 -13.94 -0.40 26.77
N VAL A 358 -13.51 -0.86 25.60
CA VAL A 358 -12.37 -0.30 24.86
C VAL A 358 -12.86 0.23 23.52
N THR A 359 -12.54 1.49 23.22
CA THR A 359 -12.83 2.10 21.90
C THR A 359 -11.75 1.70 20.90
N LEU A 360 -12.16 1.17 19.75
CA LEU A 360 -11.29 0.90 18.61
C LEU A 360 -11.77 1.68 17.39
N THR A 361 -10.83 2.13 16.55
CA THR A 361 -11.13 2.71 15.24
C THR A 361 -10.24 2.12 14.18
N GLY A 362 -10.70 2.16 12.92
CA GLY A 362 -9.91 1.67 11.81
C GLY A 362 -10.57 1.84 10.45
N TRP A 363 -10.02 1.13 9.46
CA TRP A 363 -10.55 1.10 8.10
C TRP A 363 -10.91 -0.32 7.67
N ALA A 364 -11.81 -0.42 6.70
CA ALA A 364 -12.24 -1.64 6.04
C ALA A 364 -12.41 -1.37 4.54
N TYR A 365 -12.01 -2.30 3.68
CA TYR A 365 -12.10 -2.16 2.23
C TYR A 365 -12.28 -3.51 1.54
N SER A 366 -13.01 -3.54 0.44
CA SER A 366 -13.02 -4.68 -0.50
C SER A 366 -12.94 -4.14 -1.92
N GLY A 367 -12.15 -4.82 -2.76
CA GLY A 367 -12.00 -4.49 -4.17
C GLY A 367 -12.94 -5.28 -5.06
N GLY A 368 -12.59 -5.39 -6.34
CA GLY A 368 -13.29 -6.27 -7.29
C GLY A 368 -14.74 -5.92 -7.62
N GLY A 369 -15.23 -4.72 -7.25
CA GLY A 369 -16.64 -4.33 -7.39
C GLY A 369 -17.51 -4.74 -6.20
N ASN A 370 -16.90 -5.22 -5.12
CA ASN A 370 -17.54 -5.41 -3.83
C ASN A 370 -17.38 -4.17 -2.96
N TRP A 371 -18.21 -4.07 -1.93
CA TRP A 371 -18.14 -3.02 -0.93
C TRP A 371 -18.22 -3.63 0.48
N VAL A 372 -17.81 -2.86 1.48
CA VAL A 372 -17.89 -3.27 2.89
C VAL A 372 -19.34 -3.34 3.35
N GLU A 373 -19.78 -4.50 3.81
CA GLU A 373 -21.14 -4.73 4.30
C GLU A 373 -21.17 -4.79 5.83
N ARG A 374 -20.19 -5.44 6.47
CA ARG A 374 -20.11 -5.56 7.93
C ARG A 374 -18.66 -5.58 8.40
N VAL A 375 -18.37 -4.91 9.50
CA VAL A 375 -17.08 -4.99 10.20
C VAL A 375 -17.33 -5.58 11.59
N GLU A 376 -16.47 -6.47 12.03
CA GLU A 376 -16.57 -7.14 13.34
C GLU A 376 -15.24 -7.07 14.07
N VAL A 377 -15.29 -6.79 15.38
CA VAL A 377 -14.13 -6.72 16.25
C VAL A 377 -14.27 -7.75 17.38
N SER A 378 -13.18 -8.44 17.68
CA SER A 378 -13.08 -9.42 18.76
C SER A 378 -12.05 -8.96 19.79
N PRO A 379 -12.38 -8.97 21.10
CA PRO A 379 -11.43 -8.65 22.18
C PRO A 379 -10.70 -9.89 22.75
N ASP A 380 -10.94 -11.09 22.20
CA ASP A 380 -10.45 -12.37 22.74
C ASP A 380 -9.73 -13.24 21.70
N GLY A 381 -9.14 -12.61 20.69
CA GLY A 381 -8.35 -13.27 19.65
C GLY A 381 -9.17 -13.91 18.54
N GLY A 382 -10.48 -13.70 18.49
CA GLY A 382 -11.38 -14.14 17.43
C GLY A 382 -12.39 -15.21 17.84
N SER A 383 -12.65 -15.40 19.13
CA SER A 383 -13.65 -16.36 19.62
C SER A 383 -15.04 -15.71 19.67
N VAL A 384 -15.14 -14.53 20.27
CA VAL A 384 -16.35 -13.71 20.34
C VAL A 384 -16.20 -12.47 19.46
N TRP A 385 -17.22 -12.15 18.67
CA TRP A 385 -17.23 -11.05 17.71
C TRP A 385 -18.36 -10.07 17.98
N TYR A 386 -18.05 -8.78 17.95
CA TYR A 386 -19.00 -7.68 18.06
C TYR A 386 -19.05 -6.94 16.72
N ALA A 387 -20.25 -6.84 16.15
CA ALA A 387 -20.43 -6.07 14.92
C ALA A 387 -20.37 -4.57 15.21
N VAL A 388 -19.68 -3.83 14.33
CA VAL A 388 -19.74 -2.38 14.30
C VAL A 388 -21.15 -1.95 13.89
N ASP A 389 -21.73 -0.98 14.60
CA ASP A 389 -23.03 -0.42 14.25
C ASP A 389 -22.93 0.25 12.87
N PRO A 390 -23.92 0.05 11.96
CA PRO A 390 -23.96 0.73 10.68
C PRO A 390 -23.76 2.26 10.73
N ASP A 391 -24.21 2.92 11.80
CA ASP A 391 -24.08 4.36 12.01
C ASP A 391 -22.65 4.79 12.41
N ASP A 392 -21.86 3.86 12.97
CA ASP A 392 -20.44 4.07 13.29
C ASP A 392 -19.49 3.74 12.12
N LEU A 393 -20.06 3.40 10.95
CA LEU A 393 -19.34 3.22 9.71
C LEU A 393 -19.57 4.41 8.77
N THR A 394 -18.52 4.97 8.19
CA THR A 394 -18.66 6.05 7.20
C THR A 394 -19.52 5.64 6.01
N GLU A 395 -20.17 6.56 5.32
CA GLU A 395 -21.01 6.28 4.15
C GLU A 395 -20.40 5.29 3.14
N LYS A 396 -21.27 4.47 2.58
CA LYS A 396 -20.94 3.44 1.61
C LYS A 396 -20.73 4.06 0.23
N HIS A 397 -19.55 3.83 -0.34
CA HIS A 397 -19.24 4.12 -1.74
C HIS A 397 -18.79 2.84 -2.44
N TYR A 398 -19.13 2.71 -3.72
CA TYR A 398 -18.91 1.48 -4.48
C TYR A 398 -17.44 1.09 -4.67
N HIS A 399 -16.53 2.08 -4.63
CA HIS A 399 -15.10 1.88 -4.86
C HIS A 399 -14.24 2.44 -3.73
N ALA A 400 -14.84 2.74 -2.57
CA ALA A 400 -14.12 3.32 -1.45
C ALA A 400 -14.22 2.46 -0.19
N TRP A 401 -13.23 2.65 0.70
CA TRP A 401 -13.22 2.09 2.04
C TRP A 401 -14.39 2.58 2.89
N ARG A 402 -14.56 1.97 4.06
CA ARG A 402 -15.32 2.54 5.17
C ARG A 402 -14.37 2.69 6.37
N LEU A 403 -14.37 3.85 7.00
CA LEU A 403 -13.80 4.00 8.33
C LEU A 403 -14.83 3.54 9.35
N TRP A 404 -14.37 3.00 10.47
CA TRP A 404 -15.22 2.43 11.51
C TRP A 404 -14.74 2.82 12.90
N LYS A 405 -15.68 2.86 13.85
CA LYS A 405 -15.44 3.01 15.29
C LYS A 405 -16.31 2.00 16.04
N ILE A 406 -15.84 1.46 17.16
CA ILE A 406 -16.66 0.63 18.05
C ILE A 406 -16.17 0.71 19.49
N ASP A 407 -17.10 0.73 20.43
CA ASP A 407 -16.82 0.51 21.86
C ASP A 407 -17.11 -0.95 22.21
N VAL A 408 -16.06 -1.79 22.25
CA VAL A 408 -16.22 -3.21 22.53
C VAL A 408 -16.22 -3.46 24.04
N PRO A 409 -17.15 -4.26 24.59
CA PRO A 409 -17.13 -4.61 26.01
C PRO A 409 -15.91 -5.49 26.34
N VAL A 410 -15.22 -5.13 27.42
CA VAL A 410 -14.00 -5.81 27.89
C VAL A 410 -14.06 -5.90 29.41
N ASP A 411 -14.30 -7.11 29.92
CA ASP A 411 -14.30 -7.38 31.37
C ASP A 411 -12.96 -7.97 31.86
N ALA A 412 -12.23 -8.65 30.96
CA ALA A 412 -10.96 -9.28 31.25
C ALA A 412 -9.82 -8.26 31.41
N GLU A 413 -8.86 -8.56 32.27
CA GLU A 413 -7.68 -7.73 32.54
C GLU A 413 -6.39 -8.45 32.09
N GLY A 414 -5.31 -7.68 31.90
CA GLY A 414 -4.03 -8.19 31.45
C GLY A 414 -3.85 -8.15 29.93
N TRP A 415 -2.93 -8.96 29.39
CA TRP A 415 -2.69 -9.02 27.95
C TRP A 415 -3.84 -9.70 27.21
N LEU A 416 -4.54 -8.94 26.39
CA LEU A 416 -5.60 -9.41 25.50
C LEU A 416 -5.19 -9.22 24.05
N GLU A 417 -5.67 -10.08 23.16
CA GLU A 417 -5.49 -9.92 21.72
C GLU A 417 -6.81 -9.48 21.07
N PHE A 418 -6.77 -8.33 20.41
CA PHE A 418 -7.88 -7.80 19.65
C PHE A 418 -7.68 -8.11 18.18
N CYS A 419 -8.75 -8.47 17.47
CA CYS A 419 -8.70 -8.64 16.02
C CYS A 419 -9.95 -8.13 15.32
N VAL A 420 -9.78 -7.71 14.07
CA VAL A 420 -10.86 -7.19 13.21
C VAL A 420 -10.99 -8.04 11.96
N ARG A 421 -12.23 -8.22 11.50
CA ARG A 421 -12.53 -8.78 10.18
C ARG A 421 -13.66 -8.02 9.51
N THR A 422 -13.63 -8.04 8.18
CA THR A 422 -14.66 -7.43 7.34
C THR A 422 -15.35 -8.46 6.47
N TRP A 423 -16.66 -8.31 6.32
CA TRP A 423 -17.50 -9.01 5.35
C TRP A 423 -17.89 -8.06 4.23
N ASP A 424 -17.68 -8.49 2.99
CA ASP A 424 -18.08 -7.72 1.81
C ASP A 424 -19.46 -8.13 1.27
N SER A 425 -19.92 -7.40 0.26
CA SER A 425 -21.20 -7.62 -0.43
C SER A 425 -21.38 -8.99 -1.08
N SER A 426 -20.30 -9.75 -1.26
CA SER A 426 -20.31 -11.11 -1.79
C SER A 426 -20.09 -12.16 -0.69
N ASN A 427 -20.18 -11.76 0.59
CA ASN A 427 -19.88 -12.58 1.76
C ASN A 427 -18.45 -13.12 1.83
N ASN A 428 -17.49 -12.48 1.16
CA ASN A 428 -16.07 -12.78 1.42
C ASN A 428 -15.69 -12.23 2.80
N THR A 429 -14.79 -12.93 3.50
CA THR A 429 -14.22 -12.48 4.77
C THR A 429 -12.72 -12.78 4.83
N GLU A 430 -12.04 -12.12 5.78
CA GLU A 430 -10.62 -12.26 6.06
C GLU A 430 -10.30 -13.57 6.81
N PRO A 431 -9.27 -14.34 6.42
CA PRO A 431 -8.75 -15.44 7.22
C PRO A 431 -8.29 -14.97 8.60
N THR A 432 -8.48 -15.80 9.63
CA THR A 432 -8.22 -15.41 11.02
C THR A 432 -6.74 -15.14 11.34
N PHE A 433 -5.81 -15.81 10.66
CA PHE A 433 -4.38 -15.75 10.97
C PHE A 433 -3.53 -15.45 9.74
N VAL A 434 -2.41 -14.76 9.96
CA VAL A 434 -1.41 -14.44 8.93
C VAL A 434 -0.98 -15.70 8.18
N ARG A 435 -0.75 -16.80 8.89
CA ARG A 435 -0.33 -18.07 8.26
C ARG A 435 -1.30 -18.57 7.19
N SER A 436 -2.60 -18.32 7.36
CA SER A 436 -3.64 -18.73 6.41
C SER A 436 -3.65 -17.88 5.13
N ALA A 437 -3.14 -16.64 5.19
CA ALA A 437 -3.04 -15.72 4.05
C ALA A 437 -1.60 -15.54 3.54
N TRP A 438 -0.62 -16.18 4.19
CA TRP A 438 0.79 -16.01 3.86
C TRP A 438 1.14 -16.54 2.47
N ASN A 439 1.97 -15.80 1.76
CA ASN A 439 2.58 -16.18 0.49
C ASN A 439 4.02 -15.67 0.40
N TRP A 440 4.82 -16.31 -0.46
CA TRP A 440 6.26 -16.06 -0.58
C TRP A 440 6.64 -14.61 -0.92
N ASP A 441 5.83 -13.94 -1.75
CA ASP A 441 6.04 -12.55 -2.19
C ASP A 441 5.38 -11.52 -1.23
N LEU A 442 4.87 -11.98 -0.08
CA LEU A 442 4.37 -11.13 1.01
C LEU A 442 3.39 -10.05 0.52
N HIS A 443 2.55 -10.42 -0.43
CA HIS A 443 1.49 -9.58 -0.95
C HIS A 443 0.15 -9.92 -0.30
N VAL A 444 -0.80 -9.00 -0.37
CA VAL A 444 -2.21 -9.19 -0.03
C VAL A 444 -2.35 -9.78 1.38
N THR A 445 -1.86 -9.06 2.38
CA THR A 445 -2.14 -9.37 3.79
C THR A 445 -3.63 -9.16 4.04
N SER A 446 -4.41 -10.21 3.81
CA SER A 446 -5.87 -10.24 3.92
C SER A 446 -6.34 -10.99 5.16
N SER A 447 -5.42 -11.38 6.05
CA SER A 447 -5.79 -11.92 7.35
C SER A 447 -6.36 -10.83 8.26
N CYS A 448 -7.16 -11.21 9.26
CA CYS A 448 -7.62 -10.32 10.32
C CYS A 448 -6.43 -9.53 10.90
N HIS A 449 -6.53 -8.19 10.98
CA HIS A 449 -5.52 -7.40 11.68
C HIS A 449 -5.61 -7.68 13.18
N ARG A 450 -4.46 -7.82 13.84
CA ARG A 450 -4.36 -8.19 15.26
C ARG A 450 -3.47 -7.20 16.01
N ILE A 451 -3.93 -6.74 17.16
CA ILE A 451 -3.12 -5.97 18.12
C ILE A 451 -3.25 -6.60 19.51
N LYS A 452 -2.23 -6.43 20.34
CA LYS A 452 -2.23 -6.85 21.75
C LYS A 452 -2.37 -5.62 22.62
N LEU A 453 -3.32 -5.61 23.55
CA LEU A 453 -3.49 -4.51 24.49
C LEU A 453 -3.36 -5.03 25.92
N TYR A 454 -2.80 -4.22 26.80
CA TYR A 454 -2.83 -4.51 28.24
C TYR A 454 -4.04 -3.82 28.86
N SER A 455 -5.04 -4.62 29.20
CA SER A 455 -6.33 -4.20 29.75
C SER A 455 -6.24 -3.95 31.26
N VAL A 456 -6.59 -2.75 31.69
CA VAL A 456 -6.68 -2.34 33.10
C VAL A 456 -8.10 -1.85 33.35
N ASN A 457 -8.95 -2.71 33.94
CA ASN A 457 -10.37 -2.45 34.05
C ASN A 457 -10.70 -1.80 35.40
N ARG A 458 -10.93 -0.48 35.39
CA ARG A 458 -11.28 0.29 36.58
C ARG A 458 -12.60 -0.14 37.21
N SER A 459 -13.48 -0.83 36.49
CA SER A 459 -14.70 -1.38 37.08
C SER A 459 -14.43 -2.55 38.04
N ARG A 460 -13.22 -3.13 38.05
CA ARG A 460 -12.81 -4.19 38.97
C ARG A 460 -12.38 -3.57 40.32
N PRO A 461 -12.96 -3.99 41.46
CA PRO A 461 -12.66 -3.37 42.76
C PRO A 461 -11.17 -3.40 43.15
N ALA A 462 -10.46 -4.50 42.88
CA ALA A 462 -9.04 -4.62 43.20
C ALA A 462 -8.17 -3.66 42.36
N THR A 463 -8.49 -3.54 41.07
CA THR A 463 -7.79 -2.64 40.14
C THR A 463 -8.06 -1.18 40.48
N ALA A 464 -9.32 -0.82 40.75
CA ALA A 464 -9.67 0.52 41.21
C ALA A 464 -8.90 0.91 42.49
N ALA A 465 -8.83 0.01 43.47
CA ALA A 465 -8.09 0.23 44.71
C ALA A 465 -6.58 0.44 44.45
N ARG A 466 -5.96 -0.36 43.57
CA ARG A 466 -4.55 -0.18 43.22
C ARG A 466 -4.29 1.11 42.44
N LEU A 467 -5.17 1.50 41.52
CA LEU A 467 -5.02 2.77 40.79
C LEU A 467 -5.08 3.98 41.74
N LEU A 468 -5.98 3.95 42.73
CA LEU A 468 -6.04 4.99 43.77
C LEU A 468 -4.79 5.00 44.65
N GLU A 469 -4.24 3.83 44.99
CA GLU A 469 -2.99 3.73 45.75
C GLU A 469 -1.80 4.32 44.98
N LEU A 470 -1.72 4.04 43.67
CA LEU A 470 -0.69 4.59 42.79
C LEU A 470 -0.79 6.12 42.68
N GLU A 471 -2.00 6.64 42.46
CA GLU A 471 -2.27 8.09 42.41
C GLU A 471 -1.89 8.77 43.74
N ALA A 472 -2.28 8.20 44.88
CA ALA A 472 -1.96 8.74 46.20
C ALA A 472 -0.45 8.77 46.50
N LYS A 473 0.33 7.94 45.82
CA LYS A 473 1.80 7.86 45.95
C LYS A 473 2.54 8.61 44.82
N GLY A 474 1.82 9.25 43.89
CA GLY A 474 2.40 9.94 42.74
C GLY A 474 3.13 9.00 41.77
N VAL A 475 2.70 7.74 41.68
CA VAL A 475 3.29 6.72 40.80
C VAL A 475 2.37 6.52 39.60
N GLU A 476 2.89 6.75 38.40
CA GLU A 476 2.19 6.45 37.15
C GLU A 476 2.04 4.94 36.94
N PHE A 477 0.95 4.51 36.29
CA PHE A 477 0.74 3.09 35.95
C PHE A 477 1.69 2.59 34.86
N ASP A 478 2.05 3.47 33.90
CA ASP A 478 2.98 3.17 32.80
C ASP A 478 4.37 3.78 33.10
N PRO A 479 5.50 3.11 32.80
CA PRO A 479 5.64 1.83 32.11
C PRO A 479 5.21 0.60 32.94
N LEU A 480 4.36 -0.24 32.35
CA LEU A 480 3.82 -1.48 32.96
C LEU A 480 4.88 -2.37 33.64
N THR A 481 6.09 -2.41 33.10
CA THR A 481 7.16 -3.33 33.54
C THR A 481 8.04 -2.77 34.65
N ARG A 482 7.83 -1.53 35.10
CA ARG A 482 8.60 -0.94 36.19
C ARG A 482 8.08 -1.48 37.53
N PRO A 483 8.97 -2.06 38.38
CA PRO A 483 8.58 -2.48 39.71
C PRO A 483 8.09 -1.31 40.56
N LEU A 484 7.11 -1.56 41.43
CA LEU A 484 6.66 -0.57 42.42
C LEU A 484 7.72 -0.44 43.53
N GLU A 485 7.97 0.80 43.96
CA GLU A 485 8.90 1.10 45.06
C GLU A 485 8.31 0.84 46.45
N PHE A 486 7.05 0.42 46.52
CA PHE A 486 6.34 0.09 47.75
C PHE A 486 5.80 -1.34 47.70
N SER A 487 5.54 -1.91 48.89
CA SER A 487 4.99 -3.27 49.01
C SER A 487 3.61 -3.38 48.35
N LEU A 488 3.35 -4.51 47.69
CA LEU A 488 2.07 -4.78 47.00
C LEU A 488 0.88 -4.90 47.97
N GLU A 489 1.14 -5.27 49.20
CA GLU A 489 0.16 -5.37 50.27
C GLU A 489 0.85 -5.21 51.63
N PRO A 490 0.12 -4.83 52.69
CA PRO A 490 0.64 -4.87 54.06
C PRO A 490 1.00 -6.31 54.48
N THR A 491 2.10 -6.47 55.21
CA THR A 491 2.59 -7.79 55.66
C THR A 491 1.56 -8.57 56.49
N GLU A 492 0.75 -7.88 57.29
CA GLU A 492 -0.30 -8.52 58.10
C GLU A 492 -1.45 -9.05 57.23
N SER A 493 -1.89 -8.29 56.22
CA SER A 493 -2.89 -8.72 55.25
C SER A 493 -2.41 -9.97 54.49
N TYR A 494 -1.15 -9.97 54.07
CA TYR A 494 -0.50 -11.13 53.44
C TYR A 494 -0.56 -12.37 54.34
N PHE A 495 -0.13 -12.27 55.61
CA PHE A 495 -0.13 -13.41 56.52
C PHE A 495 -1.54 -13.93 56.81
N SER A 496 -2.53 -13.04 56.93
CA SER A 496 -3.93 -13.41 57.10
C SER A 496 -4.45 -14.23 55.91
N ALA A 497 -4.18 -13.76 54.68
CA ALA A 497 -4.59 -14.44 53.46
C ALA A 497 -3.94 -15.84 53.31
N VAL A 498 -2.62 -15.94 53.54
CA VAL A 498 -1.88 -17.20 53.43
C VAL A 498 -2.28 -18.22 54.49
N ARG A 499 -2.64 -17.80 55.71
CA ARG A 499 -3.16 -18.72 56.74
C ARG A 499 -4.53 -19.27 56.37
N LYS A 500 -5.41 -18.41 55.81
CA LYS A 500 -6.75 -18.79 55.36
C LYS A 500 -6.69 -19.74 54.16
N HIS A 501 -5.78 -19.48 53.22
CA HIS A 501 -5.55 -20.26 52.02
C HIS A 501 -4.06 -20.62 51.92
N PRO A 502 -3.62 -21.70 52.60
CA PRO A 502 -2.22 -22.13 52.56
C PRO A 502 -1.77 -22.37 51.12
N ARG A 503 -0.64 -21.76 50.75
CA ARG A 503 -0.05 -21.88 49.41
C ARG A 503 0.64 -23.21 49.19
N GLU A 504 1.23 -23.76 50.25
CA GLU A 504 1.90 -25.05 50.21
C GLU A 504 0.87 -26.17 50.23
N PRO A 505 1.03 -27.21 49.39
CA PRO A 505 0.20 -28.39 49.45
C PRO A 505 0.32 -29.03 50.84
N ARG A 506 -0.82 -29.45 51.41
CA ARG A 506 -0.82 -30.27 52.62
C ARG A 506 -0.49 -31.68 52.17
N ASN A 507 0.74 -32.11 52.46
CA ASN A 507 1.23 -33.47 52.20
C ASN A 507 0.25 -34.55 52.68
#